data_AF-A0A9E3EHZ3-F1
#
_entry.id   AF-A0A9E3EHZ3-F1
#
_cell.length_a   1.000
_cell.length_b   1.000
_cell.length_c   1.000
_cell.angle_alpha   90.00
_cell.angle_beta   90.00
_cell.angle_gamma   90.00
#
_symmetry.space_group_name_H-M   'P 1'
#
loop_
_entity.id
_entity.type
_entity.pdbx_description
1 polymer ?
#
loop_
_entity_poly.entity_id
_entity_poly.type
_entity_poly.pdbx_seq_one_letter_code
_entity_poly.pdbx_strand_id
1 'polypeptide(L)'
;MSNPLANELNAILTTPAEEARTILTRLGVPASTFVSQGLACCSPITGEVIAHLPESSAADVEAAISRAAEAFLEWRDVPAPRRGELVRLIGEELRAAKEDLGRLVTIEAGKIVSEGQGEVQEMIDICDFAVGLSRQLHGLTVSTERPGHRMMETWHPIGVCGVITAFNFPVAVWSWNTALAFVCGNPVVWKPSEKTPLTALAVKALVERAGKR
;
A
#
# COMPACT_ATOMS: atom_id res chain seq x y z
N MET A 1 6.14 -35.19 -13.04
CA MET A 1 4.79 -34.72 -13.46
C MET A 1 3.94 -34.71 -12.19
N SER A 2 3.57 -33.52 -11.70
CA SER A 2 2.74 -33.38 -10.50
C SER A 2 1.34 -33.94 -10.77
N ASN A 3 0.80 -34.71 -9.83
CA ASN A 3 -0.51 -35.33 -9.94
C ASN A 3 -1.60 -34.25 -9.79
N PRO A 4 -2.43 -33.98 -10.82
CA PRO A 4 -3.46 -32.94 -10.76
C PRO A 4 -4.46 -33.15 -9.62
N LEU A 5 -4.82 -34.40 -9.33
CA LEU A 5 -5.72 -34.76 -8.22
C LEU A 5 -5.11 -34.48 -6.85
N ALA A 6 -3.79 -34.60 -6.70
CA ALA A 6 -3.12 -34.26 -5.44
C ALA A 6 -3.07 -32.74 -5.22
N ASN A 7 -2.97 -31.95 -6.29
CA ASN A 7 -3.06 -30.49 -6.21
C ASN A 7 -4.49 -30.02 -5.88
N GLU A 8 -5.52 -30.66 -6.45
CA GLU A 8 -6.92 -30.38 -6.11
C GLU A 8 -7.27 -30.79 -4.67
N LEU A 9 -6.80 -31.95 -4.20
CA LEU A 9 -6.99 -32.38 -2.80
C LEU A 9 -6.26 -31.47 -1.80
N ASN A 10 -5.03 -31.04 -2.10
CA ASN A 10 -4.31 -30.09 -1.26
C ASN A 10 -5.01 -28.71 -1.22
N ALA A 11 -5.60 -28.27 -2.34
CA ALA A 11 -6.39 -27.04 -2.37
C ALA A 11 -7.68 -27.12 -1.53
N ILE A 12 -8.25 -28.32 -1.34
CA ILE A 12 -9.43 -28.56 -0.48
C ILE A 12 -9.06 -28.65 1.01
N LEU A 13 -7.81 -28.97 1.34
CA LEU A 13 -7.35 -29.18 2.72
C LEU A 13 -6.61 -28.00 3.35
N THR A 14 -6.24 -26.98 2.56
CA THR A 14 -5.47 -25.83 3.07
C THR A 14 -6.38 -24.90 3.85
N THR A 15 -6.05 -24.62 5.11
CA THR A 15 -6.83 -23.65 5.91
C THR A 15 -6.57 -22.22 5.44
N PRO A 16 -7.52 -21.28 5.60
CA PRO A 16 -7.24 -19.87 5.33
C PRO A 16 -6.01 -19.33 6.07
N ALA A 17 -5.68 -19.84 7.26
CA ALA A 17 -4.47 -19.51 8.00
C ALA A 17 -3.19 -19.98 7.30
N GLU A 18 -3.15 -21.22 6.80
CA GLU A 18 -2.01 -21.77 6.04
C GLU A 18 -1.84 -21.04 4.70
N GLU A 19 -2.95 -20.75 4.03
CA GLU A 19 -2.96 -20.03 2.76
C GLU A 19 -2.49 -18.58 2.95
N ALA A 20 -3.01 -17.85 3.94
CA ALA A 20 -2.59 -16.49 4.25
C ALA A 20 -1.08 -16.43 4.56
N ARG A 21 -0.56 -17.37 5.37
CA ARG A 21 0.87 -17.43 5.68
C ARG A 21 1.73 -17.67 4.44
N THR A 22 1.28 -18.54 3.54
CA THR A 22 1.96 -18.84 2.27
C THR A 22 1.98 -17.60 1.37
N ILE A 23 0.85 -16.91 1.25
CA ILE A 23 0.74 -15.66 0.49
C ILE A 23 1.66 -14.58 1.08
N LEU A 24 1.58 -14.32 2.37
CA LEU A 24 2.40 -13.32 3.06
C LEU A 24 3.90 -13.56 2.85
N THR A 25 4.32 -14.82 2.91
CA THR A 25 5.70 -15.22 2.63
C THR A 25 6.12 -14.92 1.18
N ARG A 26 5.29 -15.27 0.19
CA ARG A 26 5.55 -14.97 -1.23
C ARG A 26 5.60 -13.48 -1.52
N LEU A 27 4.74 -12.69 -0.87
CA LEU A 27 4.72 -11.24 -0.96
C LEU A 27 5.88 -10.58 -0.20
N GLY A 28 6.69 -11.35 0.53
CA GLY A 28 7.92 -10.90 1.16
C GLY A 28 7.73 -10.29 2.55
N VAL A 29 6.62 -10.58 3.22
CA VAL A 29 6.41 -10.18 4.62
C VAL A 29 7.32 -11.03 5.52
N PRO A 30 8.21 -10.42 6.32
CA PRO A 30 9.12 -11.17 7.17
C PRO A 30 8.38 -11.98 8.25
N ALA A 31 8.84 -13.21 8.50
CA ALA A 31 8.27 -14.04 9.57
C ALA A 31 8.41 -13.39 10.96
N SER A 32 9.41 -12.53 11.15
CA SER A 32 9.63 -11.76 12.39
C SER A 32 8.56 -10.70 12.66
N THR A 33 7.68 -10.41 11.69
CA THR A 33 6.56 -9.50 11.88
C THR A 33 5.48 -10.09 12.78
N PHE A 34 5.40 -11.43 12.86
CA PHE A 34 4.39 -12.14 13.63
C PHE A 34 4.90 -12.47 15.03
N VAL A 35 3.99 -12.42 16.00
CA VAL A 35 4.25 -12.76 17.41
C VAL A 35 3.38 -13.94 17.84
N SER A 36 3.69 -14.55 18.99
CA SER A 36 2.86 -15.65 19.52
C SER A 36 1.59 -15.17 20.22
N GLN A 37 1.60 -13.92 20.73
CA GLN A 37 0.49 -13.27 21.44
C GLN A 37 0.47 -11.77 21.09
N GLY A 38 -0.71 -11.17 21.00
CA GLY A 38 -0.91 -9.78 20.60
C GLY A 38 -2.29 -9.58 19.97
N LEU A 39 -2.41 -8.63 19.04
CA LEU A 39 -3.61 -8.43 18.25
C LEU A 39 -3.90 -9.69 17.43
N ALA A 40 -5.01 -10.36 17.72
CA ALA A 40 -5.46 -11.52 16.96
C ALA A 40 -6.12 -11.06 15.65
N CYS A 41 -5.57 -11.50 14.52
CA CYS A 41 -6.16 -11.32 13.20
C CYS A 41 -6.97 -12.57 12.87
N CYS A 42 -8.26 -12.42 12.64
CA CYS A 42 -9.16 -13.54 12.38
C CYS A 42 -9.72 -13.46 10.97
N SER A 43 -9.85 -14.61 10.30
CA SER A 43 -10.59 -14.68 9.05
C SER A 43 -12.10 -14.65 9.34
N PRO A 44 -12.88 -13.75 8.73
CA PRO A 44 -14.34 -13.78 8.85
C PRO A 44 -14.97 -14.97 8.09
N ILE A 45 -14.21 -15.68 7.25
CA ILE A 45 -14.69 -16.85 6.48
C ILE A 45 -14.93 -18.03 7.42
N THR A 46 -14.00 -18.29 8.33
CA THR A 46 -14.02 -19.47 9.22
C THR A 46 -14.05 -19.10 10.71
N GLY A 47 -13.76 -17.86 11.06
CA GLY A 47 -13.58 -17.40 12.44
C GLY A 47 -12.21 -17.76 13.03
N GLU A 48 -11.34 -18.44 12.28
CA GLU A 48 -10.04 -18.87 12.77
C GLU A 48 -9.07 -17.70 12.91
N VAL A 49 -8.14 -17.81 13.87
CA VAL A 49 -7.03 -16.87 14.00
C VAL A 49 -5.97 -17.21 12.95
N ILE A 50 -5.72 -16.28 12.03
CA ILE A 50 -4.77 -16.45 10.93
C ILE A 50 -3.36 -15.93 11.28
N ALA A 51 -3.26 -14.96 12.20
CA ALA A 51 -1.99 -14.44 12.72
C ALA A 51 -2.17 -13.68 14.04
N HIS A 52 -1.06 -13.44 14.77
CA HIS A 52 -1.00 -12.43 15.82
C HIS A 52 0.06 -11.38 15.49
N LEU A 53 -0.27 -10.11 15.74
CA LEU A 53 0.61 -8.96 15.50
C LEU A 53 0.89 -8.19 16.79
N PRO A 54 2.08 -7.56 16.92
CA PRO A 54 2.31 -6.60 17.99
C PRO A 54 1.42 -5.37 17.79
N GLU A 55 0.94 -4.79 18.88
CA GLU A 55 0.24 -3.50 18.86
C GLU A 55 1.25 -2.35 18.95
N SER A 56 1.06 -1.32 18.12
CA SER A 56 1.91 -0.12 18.15
C SER A 56 1.57 0.76 19.35
N SER A 57 2.59 1.18 20.09
CA SER A 57 2.46 2.19 21.14
C SER A 57 2.39 3.61 20.57
N ALA A 58 2.02 4.58 21.39
CA ALA A 58 2.09 6.00 21.03
C ALA A 58 3.53 6.43 20.64
N ALA A 59 4.55 5.84 21.26
CA ALA A 59 5.95 6.10 20.94
C ALA A 59 6.32 5.57 19.55
N ASP A 60 5.78 4.42 19.14
CA ASP A 60 6.00 3.86 17.79
C ASP A 60 5.37 4.74 16.70
N VAL A 61 4.19 5.31 16.99
CA VAL A 61 3.51 6.27 16.11
C VAL A 61 4.34 7.55 15.98
N GLU A 62 4.80 8.13 17.09
CA GLU A 62 5.65 9.32 17.09
C GLU A 62 6.95 9.09 16.30
N ALA A 63 7.58 7.92 16.49
CA ALA A 63 8.77 7.53 15.75
C ALA A 63 8.50 7.38 14.25
N ALA A 64 7.34 6.85 13.85
CA ALA A 64 6.95 6.74 12.44
C ALA A 64 6.73 8.11 11.80
N ILE A 65 6.07 9.03 12.51
CA ILE A 65 5.85 10.42 12.08
C ILE A 65 7.18 11.14 11.94
N SER A 66 8.09 10.99 12.92
CA SER A 66 9.42 11.59 12.90
C SER A 66 10.24 11.14 11.70
N ARG A 67 10.29 9.82 11.41
CA ARG A 67 10.97 9.29 10.22
C ARG A 67 10.36 9.81 8.91
N ALA A 68 9.04 9.96 8.86
CA ALA A 68 8.37 10.52 7.69
C ALA A 68 8.71 12.02 7.51
N ALA A 69 8.81 12.77 8.61
CA ALA A 69 9.22 14.18 8.58
C ALA A 69 10.69 14.34 8.12
N GLU A 70 11.58 13.45 8.53
CA GLU A 70 12.97 13.42 8.04
C GLU A 70 13.01 13.09 6.54
N ALA A 71 12.32 12.03 6.11
CA ALA A 71 12.25 11.65 4.71
C ALA A 71 11.61 12.74 3.83
N PHE A 72 10.69 13.54 4.37
CA PHE A 72 10.07 14.66 3.65
C PHE A 72 11.09 15.68 3.17
N LEU A 73 12.15 15.95 3.95
CA LEU A 73 13.16 16.94 3.63
C LEU A 73 13.88 16.61 2.32
N GLU A 74 14.11 15.33 2.06
CA GLU A 74 14.73 14.85 0.81
C GLU A 74 13.68 14.60 -0.28
N TRP A 75 12.56 13.95 0.08
CA TRP A 75 11.57 13.51 -0.89
C TRP A 75 10.88 14.66 -1.64
N ARG A 76 10.69 15.80 -0.98
CA ARG A 76 10.07 17.00 -1.59
C ARG A 76 10.91 17.59 -2.72
N ASP A 77 12.23 17.38 -2.69
CA ASP A 77 13.18 17.90 -3.67
C ASP A 77 13.40 16.93 -4.86
N VAL A 78 12.96 15.68 -4.74
CA VAL A 78 12.97 14.72 -5.86
C VAL A 78 12.00 15.19 -6.94
N PRO A 79 12.41 15.34 -8.23
CA PRO A 79 11.53 15.84 -9.27
C PRO A 79 10.25 15.01 -9.45
N ALA A 80 9.11 15.66 -9.67
CA ALA A 80 7.81 15.00 -9.77
C ALA A 80 7.79 13.79 -10.73
N PRO A 81 8.37 13.85 -11.95
CA PRO A 81 8.41 12.67 -12.84
C PRO A 81 9.23 11.50 -12.28
N ARG A 82 10.25 11.75 -11.44
CA ARG A 82 11.03 10.71 -10.75
C ARG A 82 10.25 10.11 -9.59
N ARG A 83 9.45 10.92 -8.89
CA ARG A 83 8.48 10.40 -7.91
C ARG A 83 7.42 9.53 -8.57
N GLY A 84 6.96 9.93 -9.76
CA GLY A 84 6.09 9.12 -10.60
C GLY A 84 6.69 7.77 -10.97
N GLU A 85 8.01 7.70 -11.23
CA GLU A 85 8.68 6.43 -11.53
C GLU A 85 8.59 5.44 -10.35
N LEU A 86 8.74 5.89 -9.10
CA LEU A 86 8.52 5.03 -7.94
C LEU A 86 7.08 4.49 -7.91
N VAL A 87 6.08 5.34 -8.16
CA VAL A 87 4.67 4.91 -8.19
C VAL A 87 4.40 3.93 -9.34
N ARG A 88 5.05 4.11 -10.49
CA ARG A 88 5.00 3.15 -11.60
C ARG A 88 5.56 1.78 -11.17
N LEU A 89 6.70 1.77 -10.47
CA LEU A 89 7.30 0.54 -9.95
C LEU A 89 6.41 -0.15 -8.92
N ILE A 90 5.74 0.62 -8.04
CA ILE A 90 4.72 0.08 -7.13
C ILE A 90 3.57 -0.56 -7.93
N GLY A 91 3.09 0.09 -8.98
CA GLY A 91 2.09 -0.48 -9.89
C GLY A 91 2.52 -1.81 -10.51
N GLU A 92 3.78 -1.96 -10.91
CA GLU A 92 4.33 -3.23 -11.42
C GLU A 92 4.35 -4.32 -10.35
N GLU A 93 4.77 -4.00 -9.11
CA GLU A 93 4.74 -4.98 -8.01
C GLU A 93 3.30 -5.40 -7.68
N LEU A 94 2.33 -4.48 -7.75
CA LEU A 94 0.92 -4.78 -7.55
C LEU A 94 0.35 -5.67 -8.67
N ARG A 95 0.72 -5.43 -9.94
CA ARG A 95 0.34 -6.30 -11.07
C ARG A 95 0.84 -7.71 -10.88
N ALA A 96 2.10 -7.87 -10.50
CA ALA A 96 2.69 -9.17 -10.24
C ALA A 96 2.05 -9.88 -9.03
N ALA A 97 1.63 -9.11 -8.03
CA ALA A 97 1.03 -9.62 -6.80
C ALA A 97 -0.51 -9.72 -6.83
N LYS A 98 -1.18 -9.37 -7.94
CA LYS A 98 -2.64 -9.13 -7.97
C LYS A 98 -3.45 -10.32 -7.43
N GLU A 99 -3.12 -11.52 -7.88
CA GLU A 99 -3.83 -12.74 -7.46
C GLU A 99 -3.61 -13.02 -5.97
N ASP A 100 -2.36 -12.96 -5.51
CA ASP A 100 -1.98 -13.23 -4.13
C ASP A 100 -2.56 -12.20 -3.15
N LEU A 101 -2.39 -10.91 -3.43
CA LEU A 101 -2.92 -9.85 -2.60
C LEU A 101 -4.46 -9.85 -2.63
N GLY A 102 -5.07 -10.08 -3.78
CA GLY A 102 -6.53 -10.18 -3.89
C GLY A 102 -7.09 -11.36 -3.09
N ARG A 103 -6.37 -12.50 -3.08
CA ARG A 103 -6.74 -13.65 -2.25
C ARG A 103 -6.57 -13.35 -0.76
N LEU A 104 -5.52 -12.63 -0.36
CA LEU A 104 -5.34 -12.21 1.03
C LEU A 104 -6.46 -11.26 1.48
N VAL A 105 -6.90 -10.32 0.62
CA VAL A 105 -8.07 -9.46 0.88
C VAL A 105 -9.32 -10.30 1.13
N THR A 106 -9.55 -11.36 0.35
CA THR A 106 -10.64 -12.29 0.61
C THR A 106 -10.52 -12.97 1.98
N ILE A 107 -9.36 -13.54 2.29
CA ILE A 107 -9.15 -14.28 3.54
C ILE A 107 -9.36 -13.37 4.75
N GLU A 108 -8.90 -12.14 4.68
CA GLU A 108 -8.88 -11.21 5.82
C GLU A 108 -10.17 -10.38 5.94
N ALA A 109 -10.74 -9.91 4.83
CA ALA A 109 -11.93 -9.05 4.81
C ALA A 109 -13.24 -9.79 4.51
N GLY A 110 -13.18 -11.03 4.03
CA GLY A 110 -14.35 -11.87 3.73
C GLY A 110 -15.02 -11.60 2.39
N LYS A 111 -14.45 -10.74 1.54
CA LYS A 111 -14.96 -10.43 0.19
C LYS A 111 -14.71 -11.62 -0.75
N ILE A 112 -15.57 -11.83 -1.75
CA ILE A 112 -15.31 -12.87 -2.77
C ILE A 112 -14.02 -12.58 -3.54
N VAL A 113 -13.37 -13.61 -4.09
CA VAL A 113 -12.04 -13.48 -4.74
C VAL A 113 -12.02 -12.45 -5.87
N SER A 114 -13.08 -12.39 -6.68
CA SER A 114 -13.18 -11.40 -7.75
C SER A 114 -13.24 -9.96 -7.22
N GLU A 115 -13.88 -9.73 -6.08
CA GLU A 115 -13.89 -8.40 -5.44
C GLU A 115 -12.53 -8.06 -4.82
N GLY A 116 -11.86 -9.04 -4.20
CA GLY A 116 -10.49 -8.85 -3.69
C GLY A 116 -9.51 -8.48 -4.81
N GLN A 117 -9.56 -9.19 -5.94
CA GLN A 117 -8.75 -8.88 -7.13
C GLN A 117 -9.17 -7.56 -7.80
N GLY A 118 -10.46 -7.23 -7.78
CA GLY A 118 -10.98 -5.94 -8.25
C GLY A 118 -10.42 -4.78 -7.44
N GLU A 119 -10.36 -4.92 -6.11
CA GLU A 119 -9.78 -3.92 -5.23
C GLU A 119 -8.29 -3.70 -5.50
N VAL A 120 -7.51 -4.77 -5.74
CA VAL A 120 -6.10 -4.64 -6.14
C VAL A 120 -5.97 -4.02 -7.53
N GLN A 121 -6.92 -4.26 -8.44
CA GLN A 121 -6.96 -3.59 -9.73
C GLN A 121 -7.13 -2.07 -9.56
N GLU A 122 -8.00 -1.61 -8.66
CA GLU A 122 -8.13 -0.18 -8.38
C GLU A 122 -6.81 0.43 -7.89
N MET A 123 -6.01 -0.31 -7.11
CA MET A 123 -4.67 0.14 -6.71
C MET A 123 -3.73 0.33 -7.90
N ILE A 124 -3.79 -0.57 -8.88
CA ILE A 124 -2.99 -0.49 -10.11
C ILE A 124 -3.44 0.71 -10.95
N ASP A 125 -4.75 0.88 -11.12
CA ASP A 125 -5.33 1.94 -11.94
C ASP A 125 -4.98 3.33 -11.38
N ILE A 126 -5.02 3.49 -10.05
CA ILE A 126 -4.63 4.77 -9.42
C ILE A 126 -3.12 5.01 -9.46
N CYS A 127 -2.30 3.97 -9.48
CA CYS A 127 -0.86 4.13 -9.75
C CYS A 127 -0.65 4.69 -11.17
N ASP A 128 -1.32 4.14 -12.18
CA ASP A 128 -1.21 4.62 -13.57
C ASP A 128 -1.68 6.07 -13.72
N PHE A 129 -2.81 6.40 -13.09
CA PHE A 129 -3.31 7.78 -13.04
C PHE A 129 -2.29 8.73 -12.39
N ALA A 130 -1.74 8.36 -11.23
CA ALA A 130 -0.77 9.17 -10.51
C ALA A 130 0.54 9.34 -11.28
N VAL A 131 0.99 8.33 -12.03
CA VAL A 131 2.15 8.43 -12.94
C VAL A 131 1.92 9.51 -13.99
N GLY A 132 0.73 9.55 -14.61
CA GLY A 132 0.34 10.63 -15.52
C GLY A 132 0.37 11.99 -14.83
N LEU A 133 -0.27 12.08 -13.65
CA LEU A 133 -0.34 13.30 -12.85
C LEU A 133 1.04 13.85 -12.46
N SER A 134 2.02 12.97 -12.19
CA SER A 134 3.39 13.35 -11.84
C SER A 134 4.09 14.23 -12.88
N ARG A 135 3.61 14.17 -14.14
CA ARG A 135 4.08 14.98 -15.27
C ARG A 135 3.19 16.18 -15.57
N GLN A 136 2.11 16.35 -14.82
CA GLN A 136 1.07 17.37 -15.02
C GLN A 136 0.91 18.33 -13.82
N LEU A 137 1.87 18.36 -12.89
CA LEU A 137 1.90 19.33 -11.78
C LEU A 137 2.35 20.72 -12.27
N HIS A 138 1.62 21.27 -13.24
CA HIS A 138 1.87 22.57 -13.86
C HIS A 138 1.18 23.67 -13.05
N GLY A 139 1.83 24.83 -12.91
CA GLY A 139 1.19 26.06 -12.45
C GLY A 139 0.90 27.01 -13.61
N LEU A 140 0.16 28.07 -13.33
CA LEU A 140 -0.14 29.11 -14.32
C LEU A 140 1.02 30.10 -14.46
N THR A 141 1.20 30.65 -15.66
CA THR A 141 1.95 31.90 -15.86
C THR A 141 0.93 33.01 -16.10
N VAL A 142 1.01 34.08 -15.32
CA VAL A 142 -0.02 35.13 -15.29
C VAL A 142 0.62 36.47 -15.61
N SER A 143 -0.11 37.32 -16.34
CA SER A 143 0.32 38.69 -16.64
C SER A 143 0.47 39.51 -15.36
N THR A 144 1.50 40.35 -15.30
CA THR A 144 1.72 41.29 -14.20
C THR A 144 1.58 42.72 -14.69
N GLU A 145 1.05 43.59 -13.82
CA GLU A 145 0.98 45.04 -14.07
C GLU A 145 2.33 45.74 -13.87
N ARG A 146 3.32 45.07 -13.25
CA ARG A 146 4.64 45.66 -12.96
C ARG A 146 5.61 45.43 -14.13
N PRO A 147 6.14 46.49 -14.76
CA PRO A 147 7.13 46.33 -15.82
C PRO A 147 8.36 45.51 -15.38
N GLY A 148 8.85 44.63 -16.26
CA GLY A 148 10.03 43.81 -16.00
C GLY A 148 9.84 42.63 -15.05
N HIS A 149 8.62 42.34 -14.59
CA HIS A 149 8.32 41.22 -13.69
C HIS A 149 7.63 40.07 -14.42
N ARG A 150 7.71 38.86 -13.85
CA ARG A 150 6.95 37.67 -14.27
C ARG A 150 6.27 37.06 -13.05
N MET A 151 5.01 36.65 -13.21
CA MET A 151 4.24 35.96 -12.19
C MET A 151 3.99 34.52 -12.63
N MET A 152 4.28 33.56 -11.75
CA MET A 152 3.97 32.16 -11.97
C MET A 152 3.55 31.50 -10.66
N GLU A 153 2.68 30.50 -10.78
CA GLU A 153 2.30 29.61 -9.69
C GLU A 153 3.16 28.35 -9.72
N THR A 154 3.40 27.77 -8.56
CA THR A 154 3.98 26.44 -8.45
C THR A 154 3.34 25.70 -7.29
N TRP A 155 3.24 24.38 -7.44
CA TRP A 155 2.71 23.52 -6.39
C TRP A 155 3.82 23.10 -5.44
N HIS A 156 3.55 23.19 -4.14
CA HIS A 156 4.46 22.73 -3.10
C HIS A 156 3.83 21.54 -2.36
N PRO A 157 4.63 20.52 -2.01
CA PRO A 157 4.17 19.46 -1.11
C PRO A 157 3.69 20.03 0.23
N ILE A 158 2.64 19.44 0.81
CA ILE A 158 2.03 19.92 2.06
C ILE A 158 2.78 19.43 3.30
N GLY A 159 3.44 18.27 3.23
CA GLY A 159 4.16 17.67 4.36
C GLY A 159 3.90 16.17 4.51
N VAL A 160 4.02 15.67 5.74
CA VAL A 160 3.69 14.27 6.07
C VAL A 160 2.17 14.09 6.03
N CYS A 161 1.70 13.07 5.30
CA CYS A 161 0.29 12.70 5.24
C CYS A 161 0.00 11.48 6.12
N GLY A 162 -0.96 11.59 7.04
CA GLY A 162 -1.52 10.45 7.76
C GLY A 162 -2.69 9.84 6.98
N VAL A 163 -2.64 8.54 6.69
CA VAL A 163 -3.72 7.81 6.02
C VAL A 163 -4.26 6.78 7.01
N ILE A 164 -5.54 6.88 7.37
CA ILE A 164 -6.21 5.95 8.29
C ILE A 164 -7.33 5.26 7.51
N THR A 165 -7.27 3.93 7.38
CA THR A 165 -8.21 3.17 6.54
C THR A 165 -9.13 2.27 7.36
N ALA A 166 -10.37 2.10 6.86
CA ALA A 166 -11.33 1.12 7.36
C ALA A 166 -11.08 -0.28 6.75
N PHE A 167 -11.81 -1.28 7.23
CA PHE A 167 -11.60 -2.70 6.88
C PHE A 167 -12.32 -3.17 5.60
N ASN A 168 -13.30 -2.42 5.10
CA ASN A 168 -14.16 -2.85 3.99
C ASN A 168 -13.51 -2.73 2.60
N PHE A 169 -12.53 -1.82 2.49
CA PHE A 169 -11.63 -1.67 1.36
C PHE A 169 -10.21 -1.52 1.90
N PRO A 170 -9.62 -2.61 2.41
CA PRO A 170 -8.39 -2.55 3.21
C PRO A 170 -7.19 -1.98 2.46
N VAL A 171 -7.15 -2.06 1.11
CA VAL A 171 -6.00 -1.65 0.31
C VAL A 171 -6.30 -0.50 -0.65
N ALA A 172 -7.51 -0.41 -1.20
CA ALA A 172 -7.84 0.62 -2.18
C ALA A 172 -7.85 2.05 -1.60
N VAL A 173 -8.44 2.25 -0.41
CA VAL A 173 -8.49 3.60 0.20
C VAL A 173 -7.08 4.13 0.47
N TRP A 174 -6.16 3.24 0.87
CA TRP A 174 -4.76 3.60 1.06
C TRP A 174 -4.08 3.96 -0.27
N SER A 175 -4.26 3.17 -1.33
CA SER A 175 -3.59 3.42 -2.61
C SER A 175 -4.06 4.72 -3.25
N TRP A 176 -5.36 5.03 -3.15
CA TRP A 176 -5.93 6.28 -3.67
C TRP A 176 -5.29 7.53 -3.06
N ASN A 177 -5.03 7.50 -1.76
CA ASN A 177 -4.39 8.63 -1.07
C ASN A 177 -2.87 8.61 -1.26
N THR A 178 -2.25 7.43 -1.20
CA THR A 178 -0.79 7.30 -1.16
C THR A 178 -0.14 7.53 -2.51
N ALA A 179 -0.72 7.03 -3.60
CA ALA A 179 -0.18 7.25 -4.94
C ALA A 179 -0.12 8.75 -5.27
N LEU A 180 -1.19 9.49 -4.94
CA LEU A 180 -1.26 10.95 -5.11
C LEU A 180 -0.30 11.68 -4.17
N ALA A 181 -0.26 11.30 -2.89
CA ALA A 181 0.66 11.89 -1.92
C ALA A 181 2.12 11.76 -2.39
N PHE A 182 2.53 10.56 -2.84
CA PHE A 182 3.88 10.28 -3.30
C PHE A 182 4.26 11.13 -4.52
N VAL A 183 3.43 11.20 -5.56
CA VAL A 183 3.75 12.02 -6.74
C VAL A 183 3.74 13.52 -6.43
N CYS A 184 2.94 13.95 -5.45
CA CYS A 184 2.93 15.32 -4.93
C CYS A 184 4.06 15.60 -3.92
N GLY A 185 4.98 14.67 -3.65
CA GLY A 185 6.16 14.89 -2.81
C GLY A 185 5.92 14.74 -1.30
N ASN A 186 4.84 14.06 -0.89
CA ASN A 186 4.45 13.88 0.50
C ASN A 186 4.71 12.44 0.96
N PRO A 187 5.50 12.21 2.01
CA PRO A 187 5.58 10.88 2.62
C PRO A 187 4.28 10.56 3.37
N VAL A 188 4.01 9.26 3.53
CA VAL A 188 2.77 8.77 4.12
C VAL A 188 3.06 7.90 5.35
N VAL A 189 2.32 8.15 6.43
CA VAL A 189 2.19 7.24 7.57
C VAL A 189 0.83 6.58 7.49
N TRP A 190 0.80 5.25 7.34
CA TRP A 190 -0.44 4.49 7.20
C TRP A 190 -0.80 3.78 8.50
N LYS A 191 -2.03 4.02 8.98
CA LYS A 191 -2.68 3.22 10.03
C LYS A 191 -3.85 2.44 9.41
N PRO A 192 -3.69 1.14 9.12
CA PRO A 192 -4.78 0.32 8.62
C PRO A 192 -5.78 -0.02 9.74
N SER A 193 -6.91 -0.62 9.36
CA SER A 193 -7.83 -1.19 10.35
C SER A 193 -7.20 -2.42 11.01
N GLU A 194 -7.40 -2.53 12.32
CA GLU A 194 -7.01 -3.68 13.14
C GLU A 194 -7.72 -4.97 12.74
N LYS A 195 -8.82 -4.87 11.95
CA LYS A 195 -9.52 -6.03 11.40
C LYS A 195 -8.87 -6.59 10.13
N THR A 196 -8.09 -5.77 9.41
CA THR A 196 -7.44 -6.17 8.16
C THR A 196 -5.97 -5.70 8.05
N PRO A 197 -5.11 -5.96 9.05
CA PRO A 197 -3.73 -5.46 9.04
C PRO A 197 -2.75 -6.27 8.16
N LEU A 198 -3.03 -7.52 7.82
CA LEU A 198 -2.14 -8.40 7.05
C LEU A 198 -2.03 -7.98 5.59
N THR A 199 -3.14 -7.59 4.98
CA THR A 199 -3.15 -6.96 3.65
C THR A 199 -2.29 -5.70 3.62
N ALA A 200 -2.31 -4.89 4.67
CA ALA A 200 -1.45 -3.72 4.79
C ALA A 200 0.04 -4.07 4.89
N LEU A 201 0.39 -5.11 5.65
CA LEU A 201 1.77 -5.62 5.72
C LEU A 201 2.26 -6.15 4.37
N ALA A 202 1.40 -6.87 3.63
CA ALA A 202 1.71 -7.33 2.29
C ALA A 202 1.98 -6.16 1.33
N VAL A 203 1.13 -5.13 1.34
CA VAL A 203 1.33 -3.92 0.54
C VAL A 203 2.61 -3.19 0.93
N LYS A 204 2.91 -3.05 2.23
CA LYS A 204 4.18 -2.48 2.70
C LYS A 204 5.39 -3.20 2.12
N ALA A 205 5.38 -4.54 2.11
CA ALA A 205 6.48 -5.33 1.55
C ALA A 205 6.65 -5.11 0.04
N LEU A 206 5.55 -4.94 -0.72
CA LEU A 206 5.59 -4.61 -2.14
C LEU A 206 6.16 -3.22 -2.39
N VAL A 207 5.76 -2.22 -1.59
CA VAL A 207 6.30 -0.85 -1.68
C VAL A 207 7.80 -0.83 -1.37
N GLU A 208 8.25 -1.54 -0.33
CA GLU A 208 9.67 -1.67 0.01
C GLU A 208 10.47 -2.35 -1.10
N ARG A 209 9.87 -3.29 -1.82
CA ARG A 209 10.49 -3.95 -2.97
C ARG A 209 10.65 -3.00 -4.15
N ALA A 210 9.60 -2.22 -4.45
CA ALA A 210 9.67 -1.19 -5.48
C ALA A 210 10.73 -0.12 -5.16
N GLY A 211 10.83 0.31 -3.90
CA GLY A 211 11.80 1.31 -3.47
C GLY A 211 13.28 0.88 -3.49
N LYS A 212 13.57 -0.41 -3.72
CA LYS A 212 14.94 -0.94 -3.88
C LYS A 212 15.45 -0.93 -5.33
N ARG A 213 14.58 -0.60 -6.29
CA ARG A 213 14.88 -0.59 -7.73
C ARG A 213 15.21 0.82 -8.20
#